data_AF-I1C4L6-F1
#
_entry.id   AF-I1C4L6-F1
#
_cell.length_a   1.000
_cell.length_b   1.000
_cell.length_c   1.000
_cell.angle_alpha   90.00
_cell.angle_beta   90.00
_cell.angle_gamma   90.00
#
_symmetry.space_group_name_H-M   'P 1'
#
loop_
_entity.id
_entity.type
_entity.pdbx_description
1 polymer ?
#
loop_
_entity_poly.entity_id
_entity_poly.type
_entity_poly.pdbx_seq_one_letter_code
_entity_poly.pdbx_strand_id
1 'polypeptide(L)'
;MKIKSYSTKTWNEHPLHPKIADCRTVDWIFLIDLLNFSFWSDLDVADKSKPHQDRYAIDYDGKSYTGYWSLCAAVNRALDNGIPITLPSYYANKASDQDLLDIFKSDTKETCPMLNERIRVMREAGKVLCEEFDGSFINCIIKANYSASTLLDIIINHFPSFRDIHQFKDRKVFILKRAQILIADLWACFDGQDYGRFDDIDSITMFADYRVPQALYQLGLLSYSPQLIERLERREYFPSGSEDEVEIRGNSIWAVELVKERMYQIDPTIKVNAILIDFYVWDLAKEIQDQMIVPTHRTRSCFY
;
A
#
# COMPACT_ATOMS: atom_id res chain seq x y z
N MET A 1 -5.81 -8.57 18.23
CA MET A 1 -4.96 -7.46 18.72
C MET A 1 -4.42 -7.67 20.13
N LYS A 2 -5.24 -7.72 21.21
CA LYS A 2 -4.74 -7.91 22.60
C LYS A 2 -3.84 -9.14 22.79
N ILE A 3 -4.19 -10.29 22.22
CA ILE A 3 -3.41 -11.54 22.32
C ILE A 3 -2.05 -11.41 21.61
N LYS A 4 -2.00 -10.77 20.44
CA LYS A 4 -0.79 -10.62 19.63
C LYS A 4 0.08 -9.40 20.02
N SER A 5 -0.37 -8.56 20.96
CA SER A 5 0.29 -7.28 21.31
C SER A 5 0.66 -6.42 20.08
N TYR A 6 -0.25 -6.36 19.11
CA TYR A 6 -0.01 -5.71 17.81
C TYR A 6 0.33 -4.22 17.98
N SER A 7 1.41 -3.75 17.34
CA SER A 7 1.90 -2.38 17.47
C SER A 7 2.70 -1.94 16.24
N THR A 8 3.12 -0.68 16.22
CA THR A 8 4.06 -0.09 15.24
C THR A 8 5.31 -0.94 15.04
N LYS A 9 5.79 -1.60 16.11
CA LYS A 9 7.01 -2.42 16.09
C LYS A 9 6.95 -3.58 15.11
N THR A 10 5.76 -4.10 14.81
CA THR A 10 5.58 -5.19 13.85
C THR A 10 6.06 -4.80 12.45
N TRP A 11 5.99 -3.51 12.09
CA TRP A 11 6.55 -3.02 10.82
C TRP A 11 8.07 -3.25 10.74
N ASN A 12 8.80 -2.99 11.82
CA ASN A 12 10.26 -3.11 11.88
C ASN A 12 10.74 -4.59 11.92
N GLU A 13 9.86 -5.53 12.24
CA GLU A 13 10.19 -6.95 12.32
C GLU A 13 10.38 -7.60 10.93
N HIS A 14 9.74 -7.08 9.88
CA HIS A 14 9.78 -7.72 8.57
C HIS A 14 11.17 -7.67 7.92
N PRO A 15 11.75 -8.78 7.45
CA PRO A 15 13.16 -8.84 7.02
C PRO A 15 13.50 -7.92 5.83
N LEU A 16 12.54 -7.63 4.96
CA LEU A 16 12.76 -6.76 3.79
C LEU A 16 12.66 -5.26 4.09
N HIS A 17 12.21 -4.86 5.29
CA HIS A 17 12.18 -3.45 5.67
C HIS A 17 13.55 -2.97 6.15
N PRO A 18 13.91 -1.70 5.90
CA PRO A 18 15.12 -1.10 6.45
C PRO A 18 15.21 -1.27 7.97
N LYS A 19 16.42 -1.54 8.48
CA LYS A 19 16.66 -1.80 9.91
C LYS A 19 17.17 -0.59 10.69
N ILE A 20 17.39 0.52 10.00
CA ILE A 20 17.82 1.79 10.56
C ILE A 20 16.74 2.80 10.20
N ALA A 21 16.29 3.60 11.16
CA ALA A 21 15.34 4.68 10.92
C ALA A 21 16.12 5.98 10.66
N ASP A 22 16.50 6.24 9.41
CA ASP A 22 17.22 7.44 8.98
C ASP A 22 16.63 8.04 7.69
N CYS A 23 17.26 9.09 7.17
CA CYS A 23 16.82 9.77 5.96
C CYS A 23 16.70 8.85 4.73
N ARG A 24 17.55 7.83 4.60
CA ARG A 24 17.51 6.88 3.48
C ARG A 24 16.31 5.96 3.58
N THR A 25 15.88 5.65 4.80
CA THR A 25 14.67 4.89 5.06
C THR A 25 13.41 5.66 4.67
N VAL A 26 13.40 6.99 4.84
CA VAL A 26 12.31 7.84 4.31
C VAL A 26 12.24 7.73 2.79
N ASP A 27 13.37 7.85 2.08
CA ASP A 27 13.41 7.74 0.62
C ASP A 27 13.00 6.34 0.14
N TRP A 28 13.37 5.29 0.88
CA TRP A 28 12.92 3.92 0.62
C TRP A 28 11.41 3.76 0.80
N ILE A 29 10.85 4.21 1.93
CA ILE A 29 9.40 4.15 2.20
C ILE A 29 8.63 4.90 1.12
N PHE A 30 9.06 6.12 0.79
CA PHE A 30 8.43 6.92 -0.27
C PHE A 30 8.37 6.15 -1.59
N LEU A 31 9.48 5.56 -2.04
CA LEU A 31 9.52 4.81 -3.30
C LEU A 31 8.63 3.56 -3.25
N ILE A 32 8.65 2.82 -2.15
CA ILE A 32 7.83 1.62 -1.97
C ILE A 32 6.36 1.96 -2.04
N ASP A 33 5.91 3.00 -1.33
CA ASP A 33 4.50 3.38 -1.29
C ASP A 33 4.03 4.10 -2.55
N LEU A 34 4.93 4.81 -3.22
CA LEU A 34 4.70 5.27 -4.59
C LEU A 34 4.43 4.10 -5.55
N LEU A 35 5.02 2.93 -5.30
CA LEU A 35 4.88 1.74 -6.14
C LEU A 35 3.91 0.69 -5.56
N ASN A 36 3.22 0.98 -4.45
CA ASN A 36 2.39 0.03 -3.73
C ASN A 36 0.99 -0.17 -4.35
N PHE A 37 0.94 -0.71 -5.57
CA PHE A 37 -0.29 -0.98 -6.33
C PHE A 37 -0.24 -2.25 -7.20
N SER A 38 -1.41 -2.86 -7.45
CA SER A 38 -1.68 -3.89 -8.46
C SER A 38 -0.79 -5.15 -8.43
N PHE A 39 -0.64 -5.76 -7.25
CA PHE A 39 0.26 -6.92 -7.05
C PHE A 39 -0.31 -8.31 -7.37
N TRP A 40 -1.61 -8.42 -7.64
CA TRP A 40 -2.24 -9.72 -7.94
C TRP A 40 -1.83 -10.21 -9.34
N SER A 41 -1.78 -11.52 -9.55
CA SER A 41 -1.34 -12.15 -10.79
C SER A 41 -2.53 -12.48 -11.71
N ASP A 42 -2.34 -12.37 -13.02
CA ASP A 42 -3.35 -12.81 -14.00
C ASP A 42 -3.35 -14.34 -14.14
N LEU A 43 -2.22 -14.98 -13.82
CA LEU A 43 -2.05 -16.45 -13.85
C LEU A 43 -2.68 -17.15 -12.63
N ASP A 44 -2.81 -16.47 -11.50
CA ASP A 44 -3.36 -17.05 -10.27
C ASP A 44 -4.87 -17.31 -10.43
N VAL A 45 -5.29 -18.58 -10.56
CA VAL A 45 -6.70 -18.98 -10.73
C VAL A 45 -7.57 -18.69 -9.49
N ALA A 46 -6.95 -18.56 -8.31
CA ALA A 46 -7.58 -18.16 -7.05
C ALA A 46 -6.54 -17.47 -6.15
N ASP A 47 -6.97 -16.58 -5.23
CA ASP A 47 -6.08 -15.99 -4.21
C ASP A 47 -5.79 -17.03 -3.11
N LYS A 48 -4.77 -17.86 -3.32
CA LYS A 48 -4.35 -18.94 -2.40
C LYS A 48 -2.87 -18.82 -2.04
N SER A 49 -2.50 -19.38 -0.88
CA SER A 49 -1.15 -19.28 -0.32
C SER A 49 -0.09 -19.90 -1.24
N LYS A 50 -0.47 -20.90 -2.04
CA LYS A 50 0.35 -21.47 -3.10
C LYS A 50 0.11 -20.73 -4.41
N PRO A 51 1.04 -19.89 -4.86
CA PRO A 51 0.90 -19.18 -6.13
C PRO A 51 1.07 -20.07 -7.36
N HIS A 52 0.63 -19.55 -8.52
CA HIS A 52 1.05 -20.07 -9.82
C HIS A 52 2.58 -19.97 -9.97
N GLN A 53 3.23 -21.05 -10.43
CA GLN A 53 4.70 -21.13 -10.51
C GLN A 53 5.35 -20.07 -11.40
N ASP A 54 4.61 -19.62 -12.41
CA ASP A 54 5.07 -18.61 -13.38
C ASP A 54 4.66 -17.18 -12.99
N ARG A 55 3.99 -16.95 -11.85
CA ARG A 55 3.57 -15.60 -11.42
C ARG A 55 4.79 -14.71 -11.20
N TYR A 56 4.60 -13.39 -11.29
CA TYR A 56 5.65 -12.42 -11.08
C TYR A 56 6.33 -12.63 -9.72
N ALA A 57 7.64 -12.88 -9.77
CA ALA A 57 8.45 -13.12 -8.59
C ALA A 57 9.82 -12.46 -8.74
N ILE A 58 10.41 -12.15 -7.59
CA ILE A 58 11.76 -11.59 -7.48
C ILE A 58 12.54 -12.44 -6.50
N ASP A 59 13.66 -12.98 -6.97
CA ASP A 59 14.62 -13.71 -6.15
C ASP A 59 15.61 -12.72 -5.53
N TYR A 60 15.70 -12.78 -4.20
CA TYR A 60 16.56 -11.92 -3.40
C TYR A 60 16.99 -12.67 -2.13
N ASP A 61 18.29 -12.62 -1.81
CA ASP A 61 18.88 -13.31 -0.64
C ASP A 61 18.47 -14.79 -0.52
N GLY A 62 18.56 -15.52 -1.64
CA GLY A 62 18.26 -16.96 -1.70
C GLY A 62 16.79 -17.32 -1.54
N LYS A 63 15.87 -16.35 -1.54
CA LYS A 63 14.42 -16.56 -1.43
C LYS A 63 13.66 -15.88 -2.56
N SER A 64 12.61 -16.55 -3.04
CA SER A 64 11.68 -15.99 -4.01
C SER A 64 10.53 -15.26 -3.32
N TYR A 65 10.28 -14.02 -3.74
CA TYR A 65 9.23 -13.15 -3.20
C TYR A 65 8.18 -12.85 -4.25
N THR A 66 6.93 -12.71 -3.83
CA THR A 66 5.80 -12.43 -4.71
C THR A 66 4.85 -11.40 -4.09
N GLY A 67 3.98 -10.80 -4.91
CA GLY A 67 3.01 -9.81 -4.44
C GLY A 67 3.70 -8.53 -3.98
N TYR A 68 3.24 -7.91 -2.89
CA TYR A 68 3.90 -6.71 -2.32
C TYR A 68 5.39 -6.95 -2.01
N TRP A 69 5.74 -8.14 -1.50
CA TRP A 69 7.12 -8.44 -1.10
C TRP A 69 8.10 -8.52 -2.27
N SER A 70 7.63 -8.79 -3.50
CA SER A 70 8.52 -8.75 -4.67
C SER A 70 8.98 -7.34 -5.01
N LEU A 71 8.17 -6.31 -4.71
CA LEU A 71 8.58 -4.91 -4.84
C LEU A 71 9.71 -4.57 -3.87
N CYS A 72 9.55 -4.90 -2.58
CA CYS A 72 10.58 -4.67 -1.58
C CYS A 72 11.88 -5.41 -1.94
N ALA A 73 11.76 -6.66 -2.40
CA ALA A 73 12.89 -7.46 -2.86
C ALA A 73 13.59 -6.83 -4.07
N ALA A 74 12.84 -6.32 -5.07
CA ALA A 74 13.43 -5.67 -6.24
C ALA A 74 14.21 -4.40 -5.88
N VAL A 75 13.64 -3.56 -5.00
CA VAL A 75 14.30 -2.33 -4.52
C VAL A 75 15.56 -2.67 -3.72
N ASN A 76 15.49 -3.62 -2.79
CA ASN A 76 16.66 -4.01 -1.99
C ASN A 76 17.74 -4.66 -2.85
N ARG A 77 17.36 -5.52 -3.80
CA ARG A 77 18.28 -6.12 -4.78
C ARG A 77 19.01 -5.05 -5.60
N ALA A 78 18.31 -3.99 -6.02
CA ALA A 78 18.94 -2.88 -6.74
C ALA A 78 19.94 -2.12 -5.85
N LEU A 79 19.56 -1.80 -4.61
CA LEU A 79 20.43 -1.11 -3.65
C LEU A 79 21.69 -1.92 -3.33
N ASP A 80 21.58 -3.22 -3.09
CA ASP A 80 22.73 -4.10 -2.81
C ASP A 80 23.67 -4.24 -4.02
N ASN A 81 23.14 -4.09 -5.24
CA ASN A 81 23.92 -4.02 -6.48
C ASN A 81 24.47 -2.62 -6.78
N GLY A 82 24.38 -1.68 -5.83
CA GLY A 82 24.91 -0.33 -5.97
C GLY A 82 24.08 0.60 -6.86
N ILE A 83 22.85 0.22 -7.22
CA ILE A 83 21.93 1.06 -7.98
C ILE A 83 21.21 1.99 -7.00
N PRO A 84 21.33 3.32 -7.12
CA PRO A 84 20.74 4.27 -6.18
C PRO A 84 19.24 4.51 -6.49
N ILE A 85 18.45 3.43 -6.53
CA ILE A 85 17.05 3.44 -7.00
C ILE A 85 16.12 4.30 -6.15
N THR A 86 16.48 4.59 -4.89
CA THR A 86 15.70 5.46 -3.99
C THR A 86 15.99 6.94 -4.20
N LEU A 87 17.02 7.32 -4.96
CA LEU A 87 17.33 8.73 -5.19
C LEU A 87 16.40 9.35 -6.24
N PRO A 88 15.67 10.44 -5.93
CA PRO A 88 14.77 11.08 -6.89
C PRO A 88 15.45 11.49 -8.19
N SER A 89 16.66 12.04 -8.12
CA SER A 89 17.42 12.40 -9.33
C SER A 89 17.75 11.19 -10.22
N TYR A 90 17.86 9.99 -9.66
CA TYR A 90 18.14 8.77 -10.41
C TYR A 90 16.93 8.37 -11.26
N TYR A 91 15.79 8.11 -10.60
CA TYR A 91 14.60 7.66 -11.28
C TYR A 91 13.82 8.78 -11.99
N ALA A 92 14.11 10.05 -11.72
CA ALA A 92 13.60 11.16 -12.52
C ALA A 92 14.21 11.17 -13.92
N ASN A 93 15.55 11.23 -14.02
CA ASN A 93 16.21 11.53 -15.30
C ASN A 93 17.55 10.80 -15.55
N LYS A 94 18.29 10.34 -14.52
CA LYS A 94 19.62 9.73 -14.77
C LYS A 94 19.53 8.31 -15.30
N ALA A 95 18.60 7.51 -14.78
CA ALA A 95 18.32 6.17 -15.29
C ALA A 95 17.58 6.29 -16.62
N SER A 96 17.89 5.44 -17.59
CA SER A 96 17.01 5.21 -18.75
C SER A 96 15.78 4.41 -18.33
N ASP A 97 14.73 4.40 -19.16
CA ASP A 97 13.56 3.56 -18.88
C ASP A 97 13.95 2.08 -18.88
N GLN A 98 14.92 1.67 -19.70
CA GLN A 98 15.43 0.30 -19.70
C GLN A 98 16.12 -0.06 -18.38
N ASP A 99 16.91 0.85 -17.80
CA ASP A 99 17.54 0.63 -16.49
C ASP A 99 16.48 0.39 -15.41
N LEU A 100 15.38 1.16 -15.44
CA LEU A 100 14.27 0.98 -14.49
C LEU A 100 13.48 -0.31 -14.77
N LEU A 101 13.26 -0.68 -16.03
CA LEU A 101 12.62 -1.95 -16.41
C LEU A 101 13.42 -3.15 -15.88
N ASP A 102 14.74 -3.09 -16.01
CA ASP A 102 15.64 -4.18 -15.63
C ASP A 102 15.64 -4.43 -14.11
N ILE A 103 15.46 -3.39 -13.29
CA ILE A 103 15.33 -3.51 -11.83
C ILE A 103 14.13 -4.39 -11.44
N PHE A 104 12.99 -4.19 -12.12
CA PHE A 104 11.75 -4.92 -11.86
C PHE A 104 11.60 -6.19 -12.69
N LYS A 105 12.64 -6.60 -13.42
CA LYS A 105 12.62 -7.82 -14.23
C LYS A 105 12.32 -9.03 -13.36
N SER A 106 11.34 -9.81 -13.81
CA SER A 106 10.89 -11.04 -13.15
C SER A 106 11.95 -12.12 -13.24
N ASP A 107 12.05 -12.93 -12.18
CA ASP A 107 12.82 -14.18 -12.18
C ASP A 107 11.94 -15.38 -12.63
N THR A 108 10.67 -15.13 -12.95
CA THR A 108 9.71 -16.08 -13.54
C THR A 108 9.17 -15.56 -14.88
N LYS A 109 8.13 -16.19 -15.46
CA LYS A 109 7.62 -15.82 -16.79
C LYS A 109 6.69 -14.61 -16.79
N GLU A 110 5.83 -14.45 -15.80
CA GLU A 110 4.94 -13.30 -15.73
C GLU A 110 5.76 -12.04 -15.43
N THR A 111 5.55 -11.00 -16.23
CA THR A 111 6.19 -9.70 -16.07
C THR A 111 5.56 -8.93 -14.90
N CYS A 112 6.30 -7.98 -14.35
CA CYS A 112 5.77 -7.08 -13.31
C CYS A 112 4.44 -6.44 -13.76
N PRO A 113 3.34 -6.60 -13.00
CA PRO A 113 2.09 -5.95 -13.33
C PRO A 113 2.24 -4.43 -13.39
N MET A 114 1.65 -3.82 -14.42
CA MET A 114 1.65 -2.38 -14.64
C MET A 114 3.06 -1.75 -14.67
N LEU A 115 4.06 -2.47 -15.18
CA LEU A 115 5.46 -2.03 -15.17
C LEU A 115 5.69 -0.65 -15.81
N ASN A 116 5.07 -0.36 -16.96
CA ASN A 116 5.19 0.96 -17.59
C ASN A 116 4.58 2.08 -16.71
N GLU A 117 3.49 1.80 -16.00
CA GLU A 117 2.89 2.76 -15.08
C GLU A 117 3.78 2.98 -13.85
N ARG A 118 4.47 1.95 -13.36
CA ARG A 118 5.48 2.09 -12.28
C ARG A 118 6.58 3.07 -12.69
N ILE A 119 7.11 2.93 -13.91
CA ILE A 119 8.11 3.86 -14.44
C ILE A 119 7.51 5.26 -14.59
N ARG A 120 6.31 5.39 -15.15
CA ARG A 120 5.63 6.68 -15.29
C ARG A 120 5.50 7.40 -13.95
N VAL A 121 5.03 6.73 -12.89
CA VAL A 121 4.86 7.36 -11.57
C VAL A 121 6.20 7.68 -10.90
N MET A 122 7.26 6.87 -11.13
CA MET A 122 8.61 7.20 -10.68
C MET A 122 9.11 8.49 -11.36
N ARG A 123 9.00 8.59 -12.69
CA ARG A 123 9.40 9.79 -13.44
C ARG A 123 8.66 11.04 -12.94
N GLU A 124 7.34 10.93 -12.78
CA GLU A 124 6.47 12.01 -12.26
C GLU A 124 6.92 12.45 -10.88
N ALA A 125 7.01 11.52 -9.92
CA ALA A 125 7.38 11.84 -8.55
C ALA A 125 8.81 12.35 -8.42
N GLY A 126 9.75 11.77 -9.17
CA GLY A 126 11.15 12.15 -9.15
C GLY A 126 11.35 13.57 -9.64
N LYS A 127 10.62 13.97 -10.70
CA LYS A 127 10.62 15.34 -11.21
C LYS A 127 10.09 16.31 -10.15
N VAL A 128 8.93 16.02 -9.56
CA VAL A 128 8.33 16.86 -8.50
C VAL A 128 9.29 17.02 -7.32
N LEU A 129 9.89 15.93 -6.85
CA LEU A 129 10.85 16.00 -5.75
C LEU A 129 12.07 16.85 -6.09
N CYS A 130 12.64 16.68 -7.28
CA CYS A 130 13.82 17.45 -7.71
C CYS A 130 13.51 18.94 -7.93
N GLU A 131 12.33 19.28 -8.42
CA GLU A 131 11.96 20.66 -8.77
C GLU A 131 11.39 21.45 -7.59
N GLU A 132 10.66 20.79 -6.68
CA GLU A 132 9.86 21.47 -5.65
C GLU A 132 10.28 21.15 -4.21
N PHE A 133 11.09 20.11 -4.00
CA PHE A 133 11.44 19.59 -2.67
C PHE A 133 12.93 19.25 -2.53
N ASP A 134 13.81 19.96 -3.24
CA ASP A 134 15.27 19.81 -3.22
C ASP A 134 15.77 18.35 -3.37
N GLY A 135 15.02 17.53 -4.10
CA GLY A 135 15.36 16.15 -4.39
C GLY A 135 15.19 15.18 -3.21
N SER A 136 14.38 15.50 -2.19
CA SER A 136 14.09 14.56 -1.08
C SER A 136 12.67 14.71 -0.54
N PHE A 137 12.02 13.57 -0.26
CA PHE A 137 10.68 13.56 0.34
C PHE A 137 10.66 14.07 1.79
N ILE A 138 11.82 14.11 2.46
CA ILE A 138 11.97 14.68 3.80
C ILE A 138 11.47 16.13 3.84
N ASN A 139 11.68 16.91 2.77
CA ASN A 139 11.21 18.28 2.72
C ASN A 139 9.67 18.39 2.68
N CYS A 140 8.97 17.36 2.19
CA CYS A 140 7.52 17.25 2.35
C CYS A 140 7.13 17.04 3.82
N ILE A 141 7.84 16.15 4.52
CA ILE A 141 7.61 15.84 5.95
C ILE A 141 7.86 17.07 6.83
N ILE A 142 8.99 17.78 6.61
CA ILE A 142 9.32 19.01 7.32
C ILE A 142 8.24 20.07 7.09
N LYS A 143 7.81 20.26 5.83
CA LYS A 143 6.76 21.21 5.47
C LYS A 143 5.40 20.86 6.09
N ALA A 144 5.12 19.58 6.32
CA ALA A 144 3.91 19.13 7.00
C ALA A 144 3.90 19.46 8.50
N ASN A 145 5.05 19.79 9.10
CA ASN A 145 5.19 20.27 10.47
C ASN A 145 4.41 19.42 11.49
N TYR A 146 4.72 18.12 11.53
CA TYR A 146 4.11 17.13 12.43
C TYR A 146 2.59 16.92 12.23
N SER A 147 2.01 17.30 11.09
CA SER A 147 0.61 17.01 10.77
C SER A 147 0.50 15.98 9.63
N ALA A 148 -0.10 14.83 9.93
CA ALA A 148 -0.50 13.79 8.98
C ALA A 148 -1.48 14.35 7.94
N SER A 149 -2.46 15.15 8.35
CA SER A 149 -3.42 15.77 7.43
C SER A 149 -2.73 16.73 6.45
N THR A 150 -1.78 17.54 6.95
CA THR A 150 -1.01 18.46 6.11
C THR A 150 -0.08 17.69 5.16
N LEU A 151 0.55 16.60 5.61
CA LEU A 151 1.36 15.74 4.73
C LEU A 151 0.50 15.09 3.65
N LEU A 152 -0.71 14.62 3.99
CA LEU A 152 -1.67 14.08 3.04
C LEU A 152 -2.02 15.11 1.96
N ASP A 153 -2.31 16.35 2.36
CA ASP A 153 -2.59 17.45 1.43
C ASP A 153 -1.38 17.76 0.52
N ILE A 154 -0.16 17.76 1.04
CA ILE A 154 1.05 17.93 0.24
C ILE A 154 1.17 16.78 -0.77
N ILE A 155 0.99 15.54 -0.34
CA ILE A 155 1.07 14.35 -1.21
C ILE A 155 0.07 14.47 -2.35
N ILE A 156 -1.22 14.71 -2.06
CA ILE A 156 -2.23 14.76 -3.11
C ILE A 156 -2.06 16.00 -4.00
N ASN A 157 -1.58 17.13 -3.50
CA ASN A 157 -1.43 18.33 -4.33
C ASN A 157 -0.24 18.25 -5.28
N HIS A 158 0.84 17.58 -4.89
CA HIS A 158 2.08 17.55 -5.67
C HIS A 158 2.28 16.27 -6.47
N PHE A 159 1.70 15.14 -6.07
CA PHE A 159 1.93 13.84 -6.69
C PHE A 159 0.62 13.26 -7.27
N PRO A 160 0.27 13.55 -8.54
CA PRO A 160 -0.98 13.16 -9.17
C PRO A 160 -1.32 11.67 -9.05
N SER A 161 -0.31 10.78 -9.12
CA SER A 161 -0.56 9.35 -8.98
C SER A 161 -1.24 8.97 -7.67
N PHE A 162 -1.01 9.68 -6.56
CA PHE A 162 -1.66 9.39 -5.26
C PHE A 162 -3.13 9.85 -5.18
N ARG A 163 -3.66 10.58 -6.17
CA ARG A 163 -5.01 11.16 -6.17
C ARG A 163 -6.09 10.14 -6.55
N ASP A 164 -6.29 9.14 -5.70
CA ASP A 164 -7.40 8.18 -5.80
C ASP A 164 -8.72 8.87 -5.41
N ILE A 165 -9.33 9.49 -6.42
CA ILE A 165 -10.49 10.37 -6.29
C ILE A 165 -11.50 10.03 -7.38
N HIS A 166 -12.71 9.70 -6.96
CA HIS A 166 -13.76 9.23 -7.85
C HIS A 166 -15.08 9.98 -7.64
N GLN A 167 -15.94 9.94 -8.65
CA GLN A 167 -17.33 10.38 -8.53
C GLN A 167 -18.17 9.16 -8.16
N PHE A 168 -18.83 9.21 -7.01
CA PHE A 168 -19.74 8.18 -6.55
C PHE A 168 -21.14 8.77 -6.39
N LYS A 169 -22.05 8.38 -7.29
CA LYS A 169 -23.36 9.02 -7.43
C LYS A 169 -23.14 10.54 -7.63
N ASP A 170 -23.73 11.39 -6.79
CA ASP A 170 -23.58 12.84 -6.87
C ASP A 170 -22.49 13.41 -5.94
N ARG A 171 -21.59 12.57 -5.43
CA ARG A 171 -20.54 12.98 -4.49
C ARG A 171 -19.14 12.61 -4.97
N LYS A 172 -18.21 13.54 -4.79
CA LYS A 172 -16.77 13.27 -4.92
C LYS A 172 -16.29 12.53 -3.68
N VAL A 173 -15.63 11.39 -3.87
CA VAL A 173 -15.08 10.55 -2.80
C VAL A 173 -13.57 10.42 -2.95
N PHE A 174 -12.90 10.25 -1.81
CA PHE A 174 -11.44 10.22 -1.71
C PHE A 174 -11.05 8.90 -1.04
N ILE A 175 -10.40 8.00 -1.78
CA ILE A 175 -9.98 6.68 -1.28
C ILE A 175 -8.45 6.63 -1.34
N LEU A 176 -7.81 7.57 -0.63
CA LEU A 176 -6.38 7.90 -0.76
C LEU A 176 -5.43 6.84 -0.14
N LYS A 177 -5.64 5.56 -0.47
CA LYS A 177 -4.97 4.38 0.11
C LYS A 177 -3.46 4.54 0.20
N ARG A 178 -2.78 4.76 -0.94
CA ARG A 178 -1.30 4.83 -0.95
C ARG A 178 -0.76 6.04 -0.21
N ALA A 179 -1.44 7.18 -0.26
CA ALA A 179 -0.99 8.37 0.45
C ALA A 179 -1.11 8.19 1.97
N GLN A 180 -2.18 7.51 2.41
CA GLN A 180 -2.38 7.17 3.81
C GLN A 180 -1.39 6.09 4.29
N ILE A 181 -1.08 5.08 3.48
CA ILE A 181 -0.03 4.10 3.79
C ILE A 181 1.31 4.79 3.96
N LEU A 182 1.69 5.69 3.06
CA LEU A 182 2.97 6.43 3.17
C LEU A 182 3.13 7.12 4.53
N ILE A 183 2.08 7.77 5.01
CA ILE A 183 2.08 8.41 6.34
C ILE A 183 2.17 7.36 7.45
N ALA A 184 1.43 6.26 7.33
CA ALA A 184 1.40 5.19 8.31
C ALA A 184 2.73 4.43 8.42
N ASP A 185 3.40 4.17 7.31
CA ASP A 185 4.69 3.49 7.25
C ASP A 185 5.79 4.38 7.84
N LEU A 186 5.77 5.69 7.58
CA LEU A 186 6.64 6.65 8.27
C LEU A 186 6.38 6.64 9.78
N TRP A 187 5.11 6.74 10.18
CA TRP A 187 4.73 6.71 11.60
C TRP A 187 5.18 5.43 12.30
N ALA A 188 4.95 4.27 11.69
CA ALA A 188 5.28 2.97 12.25
C ALA A 188 6.79 2.71 12.28
N CYS A 189 7.51 3.04 11.21
CA CYS A 189 8.96 2.87 11.10
C CYS A 189 9.71 3.64 12.20
N PHE A 190 9.33 4.90 12.44
CA PHE A 190 9.98 5.77 13.42
C PHE A 190 9.30 5.76 14.80
N ASP A 191 8.37 4.84 15.04
CA ASP A 191 7.63 4.69 16.32
C ASP A 191 7.00 6.01 16.82
N GLY A 192 6.44 6.79 15.90
CA GLY A 192 5.85 8.10 16.17
C GLY A 192 6.84 9.21 16.56
N GLN A 193 8.13 9.03 16.31
CA GLN A 193 9.20 10.00 16.58
C GLN A 193 9.83 10.53 15.27
N ASP A 194 10.67 11.56 15.38
CA ASP A 194 11.45 12.11 14.25
C ASP A 194 10.61 12.31 12.98
N TYR A 195 10.99 11.70 11.84
CA TYR A 195 10.25 11.77 10.57
C TYR A 195 8.87 11.08 10.58
N GLY A 196 8.58 10.25 11.58
CA GLY A 196 7.27 9.62 11.79
C GLY A 196 6.41 10.30 12.87
N ARG A 197 6.84 11.44 13.41
CA ARG A 197 6.02 12.18 14.37
C ARG A 197 4.87 12.89 13.67
N PHE A 198 3.64 12.50 14.03
CA PHE A 198 2.41 13.17 13.63
C PHE A 198 1.50 13.35 14.84
N ASP A 199 1.17 14.61 15.17
CA ASP A 199 0.37 14.96 16.33
C ASP A 199 -1.14 14.65 16.12
N ASP A 200 -1.56 14.47 14.87
CA ASP A 200 -2.92 14.14 14.41
C ASP A 200 -2.99 12.79 13.68
N ILE A 201 -2.11 11.83 13.99
CA ILE A 201 -2.03 10.53 13.28
C ILE A 201 -3.36 9.76 13.23
N ASP A 202 -4.23 9.95 14.23
CA ASP A 202 -5.53 9.29 14.32
C ASP A 202 -6.56 9.79 13.28
N SER A 203 -6.21 10.83 12.50
CA SER A 203 -6.96 11.28 11.33
C SER A 203 -6.84 10.33 10.13
N ILE A 204 -5.80 9.47 10.11
CA ILE A 204 -5.57 8.49 9.05
C ILE A 204 -6.50 7.30 9.25
N THR A 205 -7.20 6.93 8.18
CA THR A 205 -8.12 5.79 8.11
C THR A 205 -7.39 4.50 7.77
N MET A 206 -8.14 3.39 7.70
CA MET A 206 -7.65 2.14 7.12
C MET A 206 -7.35 2.26 5.62
N PHE A 207 -6.66 1.28 5.06
CA PHE A 207 -6.15 1.27 3.69
C PHE A 207 -6.98 0.33 2.83
N ALA A 208 -8.01 0.87 2.15
CA ALA A 208 -8.91 0.08 1.33
C ALA A 208 -8.22 -0.48 0.07
N ASP A 209 -7.55 -1.62 0.22
CA ASP A 209 -6.96 -2.43 -0.85
C ASP A 209 -7.96 -3.51 -1.36
N TYR A 210 -7.46 -4.49 -2.11
CA TYR A 210 -8.28 -5.59 -2.63
C TYR A 210 -8.46 -6.78 -1.68
N ARG A 211 -7.64 -6.93 -0.64
CA ARG A 211 -7.63 -8.07 0.30
C ARG A 211 -8.34 -7.79 1.62
N VAL A 212 -8.20 -6.58 2.15
CA VAL A 212 -8.86 -6.17 3.40
C VAL A 212 -10.38 -6.32 3.32
N PRO A 213 -11.08 -5.94 2.22
CA PRO A 213 -12.53 -6.17 2.11
C PRO A 213 -12.91 -7.65 2.21
N GLN A 214 -12.09 -8.55 1.66
CA GLN A 214 -12.29 -10.00 1.74
C GLN A 214 -12.18 -10.49 3.19
N ALA A 215 -11.19 -10.01 3.94
CA ALA A 215 -11.02 -10.36 5.35
C ALA A 215 -12.14 -9.79 6.24
N LEU A 216 -12.58 -8.56 5.99
CA LEU A 216 -13.71 -7.96 6.69
C LEU A 216 -15.01 -8.75 6.44
N TYR A 217 -15.24 -9.23 5.21
CA TYR A 217 -16.34 -10.14 4.91
C TYR A 217 -16.23 -11.46 5.69
N GLN A 218 -15.05 -12.09 5.70
CA GLN A 218 -14.81 -13.33 6.43
C GLN A 218 -15.02 -13.19 7.95
N LEU A 219 -14.73 -12.01 8.50
CA LEU A 219 -14.97 -11.66 9.91
C LEU A 219 -16.45 -11.33 10.21
N GLY A 220 -17.32 -11.30 9.20
CA GLY A 220 -18.73 -10.91 9.35
C GLY A 220 -18.94 -9.40 9.54
N LEU A 221 -17.92 -8.57 9.22
CA LEU A 221 -17.99 -7.11 9.30
C LEU A 221 -18.56 -6.48 8.02
N LEU A 222 -18.51 -7.20 6.90
CA LEU A 222 -19.14 -6.83 5.64
C LEU A 222 -20.07 -7.94 5.16
N SER A 223 -21.11 -7.56 4.42
CA SER A 223 -21.99 -8.46 3.68
C SER A 223 -22.17 -7.93 2.26
N TYR A 224 -22.10 -8.81 1.27
CA TYR A 224 -22.28 -8.45 -0.13
C TYR A 224 -23.62 -8.95 -0.66
N SER A 225 -24.17 -8.26 -1.66
CA SER A 225 -25.35 -8.71 -2.37
C SER A 225 -25.05 -10.01 -3.14
N PRO A 226 -26.05 -10.88 -3.39
CA PRO A 226 -25.86 -12.08 -4.21
C PRO A 226 -25.27 -11.77 -5.60
N GLN A 227 -25.66 -10.62 -6.17
CA GLN A 227 -25.17 -10.16 -7.47
C GLN A 227 -23.68 -9.82 -7.42
N LEU A 228 -23.22 -9.12 -6.37
CA LEU A 228 -21.80 -8.80 -6.22
C LEU A 228 -20.97 -10.07 -6.00
N ILE A 229 -21.46 -11.01 -5.19
CA ILE A 229 -20.81 -12.32 -4.98
C ILE A 229 -20.62 -13.05 -6.31
N GLU A 230 -21.67 -13.16 -7.14
CA GLU A 230 -21.60 -13.83 -8.44
C GLU A 230 -20.54 -13.21 -9.36
N ARG A 231 -20.42 -11.89 -9.36
CA ARG A 231 -19.41 -11.16 -10.16
C ARG A 231 -17.99 -11.39 -9.66
N LEU A 232 -17.80 -11.40 -8.33
CA LEU A 232 -16.51 -11.74 -7.70
C LEU A 232 -16.10 -13.19 -8.00
N GLU A 233 -17.04 -14.15 -7.92
CA GLU A 233 -16.82 -15.57 -8.27
C GLU A 233 -16.44 -15.76 -9.73
N ARG A 234 -17.05 -14.99 -10.63
CA ARG A 234 -16.66 -14.92 -12.05
C ARG A 234 -15.31 -14.26 -12.30
N ARG A 235 -14.67 -13.71 -11.25
CA ARG A 235 -13.42 -12.96 -11.33
C ARG A 235 -13.54 -11.79 -12.32
N GLU A 236 -14.72 -11.19 -12.38
CA GLU A 236 -15.00 -10.04 -13.25
C GLU A 236 -14.07 -8.87 -12.89
N TYR A 237 -13.62 -8.17 -13.93
CA TYR A 237 -12.82 -6.97 -13.75
C TYR A 237 -13.72 -5.77 -13.43
N PHE A 238 -13.45 -5.10 -12.32
CA PHE A 238 -14.11 -3.85 -11.96
C PHE A 238 -13.23 -2.67 -12.36
N PRO A 239 -13.68 -1.78 -13.26
CA PRO A 239 -12.96 -0.56 -13.57
C PRO A 239 -12.73 0.28 -12.31
N SER A 240 -11.57 0.94 -12.24
CA SER A 240 -11.30 1.92 -11.18
C SER A 240 -12.31 3.06 -11.27
N GLY A 241 -12.93 3.39 -10.13
CA GLY A 241 -14.02 4.34 -10.03
C GLY A 241 -15.41 3.80 -10.40
N SER A 242 -15.54 2.50 -10.67
CA SER A 242 -16.86 1.89 -10.84
C SER A 242 -17.63 1.85 -9.52
N GLU A 243 -18.96 1.83 -9.60
CA GLU A 243 -19.83 1.79 -8.40
C GLU A 243 -19.47 0.60 -7.49
N ASP A 244 -19.27 -0.60 -8.05
CA ASP A 244 -18.92 -1.78 -7.25
C ASP A 244 -17.57 -1.62 -6.54
N GLU A 245 -16.54 -1.14 -7.25
CA GLU A 245 -15.20 -0.97 -6.69
C GLU A 245 -15.21 0.07 -5.56
N VAL A 246 -15.84 1.22 -5.80
CA VAL A 246 -15.95 2.30 -4.82
C VAL A 246 -16.82 1.87 -3.63
N GLU A 247 -17.92 1.13 -3.83
CA GLU A 247 -18.74 0.62 -2.73
C GLU A 247 -17.96 -0.34 -1.84
N ILE A 248 -17.25 -1.31 -2.42
CA ILE A 248 -16.44 -2.27 -1.65
C ILE A 248 -15.41 -1.55 -0.78
N ARG A 249 -14.65 -0.62 -1.39
CA ARG A 249 -13.57 0.08 -0.70
C ARG A 249 -14.09 1.09 0.33
N GLY A 250 -15.11 1.87 -0.02
CA GLY A 250 -15.74 2.83 0.88
C GLY A 250 -16.39 2.17 2.11
N ASN A 251 -17.11 1.06 1.93
CA ASN A 251 -17.67 0.31 3.04
C ASN A 251 -16.59 -0.35 3.91
N SER A 252 -15.45 -0.73 3.33
CA SER A 252 -14.32 -1.27 4.11
C SER A 252 -13.72 -0.21 5.05
N ILE A 253 -13.58 1.03 4.58
CA ILE A 253 -13.16 2.16 5.42
C ILE A 253 -14.13 2.34 6.58
N TRP A 254 -15.42 2.45 6.26
CA TRP A 254 -16.45 2.68 7.26
C TRP A 254 -16.56 1.54 8.28
N ALA A 255 -16.43 0.29 7.84
CA ALA A 255 -16.45 -0.87 8.73
C ALA A 255 -15.34 -0.81 9.79
N VAL A 256 -14.11 -0.41 9.41
CA VAL A 256 -13.00 -0.27 10.36
C VAL A 256 -13.22 0.89 11.32
N GLU A 257 -13.79 2.02 10.86
CA GLU A 257 -14.16 3.13 11.74
C GLU A 257 -15.18 2.70 12.80
N LEU A 258 -16.21 1.95 12.41
CA LEU A 258 -17.19 1.37 13.34
C LEU A 258 -16.56 0.37 14.32
N VAL A 259 -15.59 -0.45 13.86
CA VAL A 259 -14.84 -1.36 14.73
C VAL A 259 -14.02 -0.57 15.75
N LYS A 260 -13.32 0.49 15.33
CA LYS A 260 -12.54 1.37 16.21
C LYS A 260 -13.42 1.98 17.29
N GLU A 261 -14.56 2.56 16.92
CA GLU A 261 -15.55 3.10 17.87
C GLU A 261 -16.04 2.03 18.84
N ARG A 262 -16.39 0.84 18.33
CA ARG A 262 -16.88 -0.26 19.17
C ARG A 262 -15.82 -0.75 20.16
N MET A 263 -14.55 -0.84 19.75
CA MET A 263 -13.44 -1.21 20.61
C MET A 263 -13.27 -0.20 21.75
N TYR A 264 -13.36 1.10 21.47
CA TYR A 264 -13.29 2.16 22.47
C TYR A 264 -14.47 2.10 23.46
N GLN A 265 -15.68 1.81 22.99
CA GLN A 265 -16.85 1.63 23.88
C GLN A 265 -16.71 0.42 24.82
N ILE A 266 -16.04 -0.65 24.38
CA ILE A 266 -15.79 -1.84 25.21
C ILE A 266 -14.70 -1.56 26.24
N ASP A 267 -13.65 -0.86 25.84
CA ASP A 267 -12.49 -0.56 26.68
C ASP A 267 -11.89 0.81 26.30
N PRO A 268 -12.27 1.89 27.00
CA PRO A 268 -11.77 3.24 26.72
C PRO A 268 -10.26 3.41 26.92
N THR A 269 -9.60 2.46 27.57
CA THR A 269 -8.15 2.49 27.79
C THR A 269 -7.35 1.97 26.60
N ILE A 270 -8.03 1.33 25.63
CA ILE A 270 -7.39 0.80 24.44
C ILE A 270 -6.88 1.94 23.55
N LYS A 271 -5.57 1.96 23.30
CA LYS A 271 -4.94 2.91 22.37
C LYS A 271 -4.75 2.21 21.03
N VAL A 272 -5.80 2.21 20.21
CA VAL A 272 -5.81 1.60 18.87
C VAL A 272 -6.46 2.57 17.89
N ASN A 273 -5.77 2.84 16.79
CA ASN A 273 -6.29 3.64 15.69
C ASN A 273 -6.57 2.77 14.45
N ALA A 274 -7.11 3.39 13.39
CA ALA A 274 -7.51 2.66 12.18
C ALA A 274 -6.33 2.00 11.47
N ILE A 275 -5.14 2.62 11.51
CA ILE A 275 -3.89 2.06 10.97
C ILE A 275 -3.57 0.70 11.61
N LEU A 276 -3.57 0.63 12.94
CA LEU A 276 -3.25 -0.61 13.65
C LEU A 276 -4.31 -1.70 13.42
N ILE A 277 -5.58 -1.32 13.26
CA ILE A 277 -6.65 -2.27 12.89
C ILE A 277 -6.40 -2.79 11.47
N ASP A 278 -6.06 -1.92 10.52
CA ASP A 278 -5.77 -2.29 9.15
C ASP A 278 -4.60 -3.28 9.07
N PHE A 279 -3.46 -2.93 9.67
CA PHE A 279 -2.28 -3.80 9.72
C PHE A 279 -2.64 -5.19 10.28
N TYR A 280 -3.43 -5.24 11.36
CA TYR A 280 -3.91 -6.50 11.92
C TYR A 280 -4.82 -7.27 10.94
N VAL A 281 -5.76 -6.60 10.26
CA VAL A 281 -6.68 -7.24 9.31
C VAL A 281 -5.94 -7.72 8.08
N TRP A 282 -4.95 -6.98 7.59
CA TRP A 282 -4.14 -7.36 6.44
C TRP A 282 -3.27 -8.60 6.74
N ASP A 283 -2.61 -8.62 7.90
CA ASP A 283 -1.85 -9.80 8.36
C ASP A 283 -2.75 -11.01 8.56
N LEU A 284 -3.92 -10.81 9.19
CA LEU A 284 -4.91 -11.86 9.31
C LEU A 284 -5.32 -12.38 7.93
N ALA A 285 -5.55 -11.50 6.96
CA ALA A 285 -5.91 -11.87 5.60
C ALA A 285 -4.85 -12.75 4.94
N LYS A 286 -3.56 -12.55 5.24
CA LYS A 286 -2.47 -13.45 4.80
C LYS A 286 -2.50 -14.78 5.55
N GLU A 287 -2.69 -14.76 6.87
CA GLU A 287 -2.71 -15.97 7.71
C GLU A 287 -3.84 -16.94 7.31
N ILE A 288 -5.04 -16.42 7.04
CA ILE A 288 -6.22 -17.21 6.70
C ILE A 288 -6.54 -17.25 5.20
N GLN A 289 -5.59 -16.88 4.34
CA GLN A 289 -5.80 -16.73 2.89
C GLN A 289 -6.47 -17.95 2.25
N ASP A 290 -6.09 -19.16 2.64
CA ASP A 290 -6.67 -20.38 2.09
C ASP A 290 -8.11 -20.66 2.54
N GLN A 291 -8.54 -20.05 3.65
CA GLN A 291 -9.86 -20.20 4.25
C GLN A 291 -10.87 -19.16 3.74
N MET A 292 -10.41 -18.12 3.03
CA MET A 292 -11.26 -17.06 2.51
C MET A 292 -12.30 -17.62 1.54
N ILE A 293 -13.57 -17.34 1.83
CA ILE A 293 -14.71 -17.86 1.05
C ILE A 293 -15.14 -16.95 -0.11
N VAL A 294 -14.88 -15.64 -0.01
CA VAL A 294 -15.20 -14.68 -1.08
C VAL A 294 -13.93 -14.33 -1.86
N PRO A 295 -13.95 -14.25 -3.19
CA PRO A 295 -12.80 -13.75 -3.96
C PRO A 295 -12.56 -12.25 -3.71
N THR A 296 -11.32 -11.81 -3.92
CA THR A 296 -11.00 -10.38 -3.95
C THR A 296 -11.61 -9.72 -5.20
N HIS A 297 -12.02 -8.46 -5.09
CA HIS A 297 -12.35 -7.69 -6.27
C HIS A 297 -11.08 -7.44 -7.12
N ARG A 298 -11.26 -7.24 -8.43
CA ARG A 298 -10.14 -7.12 -9.38
C ARG A 298 -10.21 -5.83 -10.12
N THR A 299 -9.28 -4.95 -9.78
CA THR A 299 -9.09 -3.67 -10.43
C THR A 299 -7.60 -3.50 -10.67
N ARG A 300 -7.24 -3.10 -11.88
CA ARG A 300 -5.89 -2.69 -12.26
C ARG A 300 -5.90 -1.18 -12.26
N SER A 301 -5.20 -0.60 -11.30
CA SER A 301 -5.05 0.84 -11.22
C SER A 301 -3.68 1.16 -10.64
N CYS A 302 -3.22 2.39 -10.89
CA CYS A 302 -2.05 2.86 -10.18
C CYS A 302 -2.36 3.17 -8.70
N PHE A 303 -3.63 3.15 -8.25
CA PHE A 303 -4.01 3.66 -6.93
C PHE A 303 -3.87 2.65 -5.78
N TYR A 304 -3.97 1.34 -6.03
CA TYR A 304 -3.86 0.28 -5.01
C TYR A 304 -3.58 -1.11 -5.58
#